data_AF-A0A9J6GL87-F1
#
_entry.id   AF-A0A9J6GL87-F1
#
_cell.length_a   1.000
_cell.length_b   1.000
_cell.length_c   1.000
_cell.angle_alpha   90.00
_cell.angle_beta   90.00
_cell.angle_gamma   90.00
#
_symmetry.space_group_name_H-M   'P 1'
#
loop_
_entity.id
_entity.type
_entity.pdbx_description
1 polymer ?
#
loop_
_entity_poly.entity_id
_entity_poly.type
_entity_poly.pdbx_seq_one_letter_code
_entity_poly.pdbx_strand_id
1 'polypeptide(L)' 'MLLYFSPNKLALIFPLRHASVLPKKGPEIHGTQPYYRVGDLVNVTCRAGASKPPAMLTWYINNEKVSKYPL' A
#
# COMPACT_ATOMS: atom_id res chain seq x y z
N MET A 1 38.98 -21.42 18.74
CA MET A 1 39.43 -20.35 19.67
C MET A 1 40.92 -20.17 19.38
N LEU A 2 41.33 -19.24 18.54
CA LEU A 2 41.15 -17.79 18.64
C LEU A 2 40.48 -17.19 17.38
N LEU A 3 39.59 -16.25 17.65
CA LEU A 3 38.87 -15.40 16.69
C LEU A 3 39.77 -14.20 16.38
N TYR A 4 40.19 -14.03 15.13
CA TYR A 4 40.65 -12.72 14.65
C TYR A 4 40.06 -12.49 13.26
N PHE A 5 38.84 -11.97 13.27
CA PHE A 5 38.25 -11.32 12.12
C PHE A 5 38.94 -9.96 11.95
N SER A 6 39.53 -9.74 10.78
CA SER A 6 40.18 -8.49 10.39
C SER A 6 39.23 -7.28 10.57
N PRO A 7 39.69 -6.17 11.17
CA PRO A 7 38.87 -5.00 11.47
C PRO A 7 38.54 -4.14 10.25
N ASN A 8 39.04 -4.50 9.06
CA ASN A 8 38.89 -3.71 7.84
C ASN A 8 37.81 -4.25 6.89
N LYS A 9 36.71 -4.80 7.44
CA LYS A 9 35.45 -4.72 6.72
C LYS A 9 34.94 -3.30 6.92
N LEU A 10 35.01 -2.48 5.88
CA LEU A 10 34.02 -1.42 5.69
C LEU A 10 32.67 -2.12 5.80
N ALA A 11 32.07 -2.11 6.99
CA ALA A 11 30.63 -2.22 7.10
C ALA A 11 30.14 -0.96 6.42
N LEU A 12 29.81 -1.08 5.13
CA LEU A 12 29.14 -0.01 4.42
C LEU A 12 27.84 0.19 5.20
N ILE A 13 27.82 1.21 6.08
CA ILE A 13 26.61 1.74 6.69
C ILE A 13 25.88 2.42 5.53
N PHE A 14 25.36 1.61 4.61
CA PHE A 14 24.34 2.06 3.69
C PHE A 14 23.12 2.25 4.57
N PRO A 15 22.66 3.49 4.79
CA PRO A 15 21.39 3.69 5.46
C PRO A 15 20.33 2.93 4.64
N LEU A 16 19.45 2.18 5.30
CA LEU A 16 18.35 1.36 4.73
C LEU A 16 17.30 2.21 3.99
N ARG A 17 17.72 3.17 3.15
CA ARG A 17 16.85 4.13 2.47
C ARG A 17 16.07 3.51 1.30
N HIS A 18 16.45 2.30 0.87
CA HIS A 18 15.87 1.65 -0.32
C HIS A 18 15.22 0.28 -0.05
N ALA A 19 14.87 -0.04 1.20
CA ALA A 19 14.10 -1.25 1.47
C ALA A 19 12.63 -1.05 1.04
N SER A 20 12.19 -1.78 0.01
CA SER A 20 10.80 -1.84 -0.43
C SER A 20 10.01 -2.83 0.42
N VAL A 21 8.84 -2.40 0.90
CA VAL A 21 7.94 -3.26 1.69
C VAL A 21 6.64 -3.40 0.92
N LEU A 22 6.29 -4.65 0.58
CA LEU A 22 5.01 -4.98 -0.05
C LEU A 22 3.98 -5.30 1.03
N PRO A 23 2.71 -4.90 0.83
CA PRO A 23 1.63 -5.27 1.72
C PRO A 23 1.37 -6.77 1.62
N LYS A 24 0.97 -7.40 2.73
CA LYS A 24 0.68 -8.84 2.79
C LYS A 24 -0.52 -9.27 1.93
N LYS A 25 -1.41 -8.34 1.63
CA LYS A 25 -2.64 -8.53 0.84
C LYS A 25 -2.89 -7.31 -0.03
N GLY A 26 -3.75 -7.47 -1.04
CA GLY A 26 -4.27 -6.37 -1.83
C GLY A 26 -5.13 -5.40 -1.00
N PRO A 27 -5.50 -4.24 -1.57
CA PRO A 27 -6.40 -3.31 -0.91
C PRO A 27 -7.78 -3.93 -0.69
N GLU A 28 -8.38 -3.64 0.45
CA GLU A 28 -9.70 -4.11 0.85
C GLU A 28 -10.67 -2.93 0.89
N ILE A 29 -11.93 -3.16 0.49
CA ILE A 29 -12.99 -2.15 0.53
C ILE A 29 -13.88 -2.43 1.73
N HIS A 30 -14.11 -1.41 2.56
CA HIS A 30 -14.95 -1.46 3.74
C HIS A 30 -16.16 -0.53 3.60
N GLY A 31 -17.25 -0.86 4.31
CA GLY A 31 -18.49 -0.06 4.31
C GLY A 31 -19.43 -0.36 3.14
N THR A 32 -19.17 -1.41 2.35
CA THR A 32 -20.02 -1.81 1.23
C THR A 32 -21.35 -2.37 1.70
N GLN A 33 -22.40 -2.12 0.91
CA GLN A 33 -23.71 -2.74 1.05
C GLN A 33 -23.90 -3.77 -0.06
N PRO A 34 -24.71 -4.82 0.19
CA PRO A 34 -24.97 -5.85 -0.82
C PRO A 34 -25.75 -5.30 -2.03
N TYR A 35 -26.50 -4.21 -1.86
CA TYR A 35 -27.31 -3.60 -2.90
C TYR A 35 -27.33 -2.08 -2.74
N TYR A 36 -27.37 -1.37 -3.87
CA TYR A 36 -27.54 0.07 -3.97
C TYR A 36 -28.64 0.39 -4.98
N ARG A 37 -29.42 1.43 -4.73
CA ARG A 37 -30.42 1.97 -5.64
C ARG A 37 -29.80 3.11 -6.46
N VAL A 38 -30.42 3.39 -7.60
CA VAL A 38 -30.05 4.57 -8.40
C VAL A 38 -30.29 5.83 -7.57
N GLY A 39 -29.23 6.65 -7.44
CA GLY A 39 -29.24 7.85 -6.62
C GLY A 39 -28.69 7.67 -5.20
N ASP A 40 -28.37 6.44 -4.77
CA ASP A 40 -27.76 6.22 -3.45
C ASP A 40 -26.33 6.78 -3.40
N LEU A 41 -25.99 7.38 -2.27
CA LEU A 41 -24.63 7.81 -1.98
C LEU A 41 -23.80 6.61 -1.47
N VAL A 42 -22.80 6.22 -2.26
CA VAL A 42 -21.89 5.12 -1.90
C VAL A 42 -20.70 5.67 -1.10
N ASN A 43 -20.78 5.61 0.22
CA ASN A 43 -19.68 6.00 1.11
C ASN A 43 -18.90 4.77 1.59
N VAL A 44 -17.79 4.47 0.90
CA VAL A 44 -16.94 3.30 1.16
C VAL A 44 -15.48 3.71 1.29
N THR A 45 -14.72 2.91 2.03
CA THR A 45 -13.29 3.16 2.27
C THR A 45 -12.45 2.06 1.65
N CYS A 46 -11.53 2.42 0.76
CA CYS A 46 -10.49 1.52 0.26
C CYS A 46 -9.24 1.66 1.13
N ARG A 47 -8.78 0.55 1.71
CA ARG A 47 -7.62 0.51 2.60
C ARG A 47 -6.55 -0.44 2.06
N ALA A 48 -5.36 0.10 1.80
CA ALA A 48 -4.16 -0.70 1.55
C ALA A 48 -3.43 -1.06 2.85
N GLY A 49 -2.74 -2.20 2.83
CA GLY A 49 -1.78 -2.56 3.87
C GLY A 49 -0.55 -1.66 3.88
N ALA A 50 0.21 -1.73 4.98
CA ALA A 50 1.46 -0.99 5.11
C ALA A 50 2.44 -1.33 3.97
N SER A 51 2.99 -0.30 3.34
CA SER A 51 3.90 -0.43 2.19
C SER A 51 4.94 0.67 2.20
N LYS A 52 6.08 0.39 1.57
CA LYS A 52 7.14 1.38 1.33
C LYS A 52 7.64 1.20 -0.11
N PRO A 53 7.49 2.19 -1.01
CA PRO A 53 6.83 3.49 -0.78
C PRO A 53 5.32 3.36 -0.49
N PRO A 54 4.66 4.43 0.00
CA PRO A 54 3.22 4.41 0.24
C PRO A 54 2.43 3.98 -1.00
N ALA A 55 1.44 3.10 -0.83
CA ALA A 55 0.60 2.64 -1.92
C ALA A 55 -0.23 3.78 -2.53
N MET A 56 -0.34 3.78 -3.86
CA MET A 56 -1.26 4.63 -4.61
C MET A 56 -2.56 3.88 -4.86
N LEU A 57 -3.67 4.44 -4.42
CA LEU A 57 -5.01 3.86 -4.62
C LEU A 57 -5.73 4.58 -5.75
N THR A 58 -6.46 3.84 -6.58
CA THR A 58 -7.30 4.37 -7.66
C THR A 58 -8.62 3.64 -7.66
N TRP A 59 -9.72 4.38 -7.75
CA TRP A 59 -11.06 3.83 -7.83
C TRP A 59 -11.45 3.51 -9.26
N TYR A 60 -12.09 2.36 -9.44
CA TYR A 60 -12.74 1.94 -10.68
C TYR A 60 -14.17 1.51 -10.37
N ILE A 61 -15.12 1.94 -11.20
CA ILE A 61 -16.52 1.51 -11.15
C ILE A 61 -16.82 0.91 -12.52
N ASN A 62 -17.25 -0.36 -12.57
CA ASN A 62 -17.52 -1.07 -13.83
C ASN A 62 -16.40 -0.94 -14.87
N ASN A 63 -15.14 -1.11 -14.44
CA ASN A 63 -13.92 -0.97 -15.25
C ASN A 63 -13.60 0.46 -15.72
N GLU A 64 -14.40 1.45 -15.36
CA GLU A 64 -14.10 2.85 -15.64
C GLU A 64 -13.38 3.51 -14.46
N LYS A 65 -12.28 4.22 -14.77
CA LYS A 65 -11.51 4.96 -13.77
C LYS A 65 -12.28 6.18 -13.29
N VAL A 66 -12.47 6.30 -11.98
CA VAL A 66 -13.05 7.50 -11.37
C VAL A 66 -12.00 8.61 -11.39
N SER A 67 -12.24 9.66 -12.20
CA SER A 67 -11.30 10.78 -12.38
C SER A 67 -11.46 11.88 -11.33
N LYS A 68 -12.63 11.98 -10.69
CA LYS A 68 -12.96 12.86 -9.56
C LYS A 68 -13.98 12.18 -8.66
N TYR A 69 -13.90 12.44 -7.35
CA TYR A 69 -15.06 12.24 -6.49
C TYR A 69 -16.25 12.99 -7.12
N PRO A 70 -17.38 12.34 -7.44
CA PRO A 70 -18.57 13.09 -7.78
C PRO A 70 -18.89 13.95 -6.55
N LEU A 71 -18.90 15.27 -6.76
CA LEU A 71 -19.43 16.24 -5.80
C LEU A 71 -20.94 16.05 -5.67
#